data_AF-A0A7J6RB79-F1
#
_entry.id   AF-A0A7J6RB79-F1
#
_cell.length_a   1.000
_cell.length_b   1.000
_cell.length_c   1.000
_cell.angle_alpha   90.00
_cell.angle_beta   90.00
_cell.angle_gamma   90.00
#
_symmetry.space_group_name_H-M   'P 1'
#
loop_
_entity.id
_entity.type
_entity.pdbx_description
1 polymer ?
#
loop_
_entity_poly.entity_id
_entity_poly.type
_entity_poly.pdbx_seq_one_letter_code
_entity_poly.pdbx_strand_id
1 'polypeptide(L)'
;VNRSTYQQMLASVPSTTELMLRCTEILGKLKQPATLFTAPETCLDANLEYTTNFLAPVKATGRNIYDLRLNGTYNFSRYINFLNNATIMKTLGAGKKWKPINYRVTLDLYFDDTYRIYNPEVERVLEAGVKVLIYAGDKDYLCNWLVNDAWTKRLQWSGAQQFIHRPLEPYQAGTEEVVGEMRRARNLAFVRVYNAGHLVPHDQPKNSLVVIEQFLSGNMFASA
;
A
#
# COMPACT_ATOMS: atom_id res chain seq x y z
N VAL A 1 -2.06 18.83 8.51
CA VAL A 1 -2.66 19.94 7.73
C VAL A 1 -3.60 20.74 8.63
N ASN A 2 -3.84 22.02 8.36
CA ASN A 2 -4.83 22.80 9.12
C ASN A 2 -6.27 22.45 8.67
N ARG A 3 -7.28 22.92 9.42
CA ARG A 3 -8.70 22.60 9.15
C ARG A 3 -9.16 23.07 7.77
N SER A 4 -8.73 24.26 7.33
CA SER A 4 -9.13 24.82 6.03
C SER A 4 -8.63 23.95 4.88
N THR A 5 -7.33 23.64 4.89
CA THR A 5 -6.71 22.73 3.92
C THR A 5 -7.40 21.37 3.92
N TYR A 6 -7.68 20.79 5.10
CA TYR A 6 -8.39 19.52 5.17
C TYR A 6 -9.78 19.56 4.51
N GLN A 7 -10.55 20.64 4.71
CA GLN A 7 -11.86 20.78 4.05
C GLN A 7 -11.73 20.92 2.53
N GLN A 8 -10.69 21.59 2.02
CA GLN A 8 -10.41 21.63 0.58
C GLN A 8 -10.07 20.24 0.04
N MET A 9 -9.21 19.48 0.74
CA MET A 9 -8.90 18.09 0.37
C MET A 9 -10.17 17.23 0.27
N LEU A 10 -11.08 17.36 1.25
CA LEU A 10 -12.36 16.65 1.24
C LEU A 10 -13.26 17.07 0.08
N ALA A 11 -13.33 18.37 -0.20
CA ALA A 11 -14.15 18.90 -1.29
C ALA A 11 -13.70 18.41 -2.67
N SER A 12 -12.40 18.10 -2.84
CA SER A 12 -11.85 17.56 -4.09
C SER A 12 -12.08 16.05 -4.28
N VAL A 13 -12.51 15.31 -3.25
CA VAL A 13 -12.66 13.84 -3.35
C VAL A 13 -13.59 13.42 -4.50
N PRO A 14 -14.78 14.02 -4.71
CA PRO A 14 -15.68 13.60 -5.78
C PRO A 14 -15.07 13.75 -7.18
N SER A 15 -14.51 14.92 -7.51
CA SER A 15 -13.93 15.18 -8.83
C SER A 15 -12.71 14.28 -9.11
N THR A 16 -11.82 14.15 -8.12
CA THR A 16 -10.63 13.31 -8.28
C THR A 16 -11.01 11.85 -8.46
N THR A 17 -12.03 11.36 -7.73
CA THR A 17 -12.51 9.98 -7.86
C THR A 17 -13.13 9.74 -9.23
N GLU A 18 -13.92 10.68 -9.75
CA GLU A 18 -14.50 10.58 -11.09
C GLU A 18 -13.42 10.48 -12.17
N LEU A 19 -12.40 11.34 -12.11
CA LEU A 19 -11.27 11.30 -13.04
C LEU A 19 -10.50 9.97 -12.97
N MET A 20 -10.25 9.45 -11.76
CA MET A 20 -9.59 8.16 -11.58
C MET A 20 -10.40 7.03 -12.21
N LEU A 21 -11.71 6.96 -11.96
CA LEU A 21 -12.58 5.93 -12.53
C LEU A 21 -12.64 6.01 -14.05
N ARG A 22 -12.76 7.22 -14.61
CA ARG A 22 -12.73 7.43 -16.07
C ARG A 22 -11.38 7.01 -16.66
N CYS A 23 -10.26 7.32 -15.98
CA CYS A 23 -8.95 6.84 -16.39
C CYS A 23 -8.91 5.31 -16.41
N THR A 24 -9.40 4.62 -15.37
CA THR A 24 -9.51 3.16 -15.34
C THR A 24 -10.25 2.61 -16.56
N GLU A 25 -11.41 3.19 -16.88
CA GLU A 25 -12.21 2.76 -18.03
C GLU A 25 -11.48 2.92 -19.37
N ILE A 26 -10.74 4.01 -19.54
CA ILE A 26 -9.95 4.27 -20.75
C ILE A 26 -8.81 3.26 -20.85
N LEU A 27 -8.04 3.06 -19.77
CA LEU A 27 -6.92 2.11 -19.72
C LEU A 27 -7.35 0.66 -20.01
N GLY A 28 -8.57 0.29 -19.63
CA GLY A 28 -9.16 -1.01 -19.95
C GLY A 28 -9.45 -1.22 -21.45
N LYS A 29 -9.52 -0.14 -22.24
CA LYS A 29 -9.80 -0.19 -23.69
C LYS A 29 -8.55 -0.01 -24.55
N LEU A 30 -7.41 0.35 -23.95
CA LEU A 30 -6.16 0.55 -24.69
C LEU A 30 -5.61 -0.80 -25.20
N LYS A 31 -5.16 -0.79 -26.45
CA LYS A 31 -4.48 -1.94 -27.07
C LYS A 31 -2.98 -2.02 -26.74
N GLN A 32 -2.41 -0.91 -26.27
CA GLN A 32 -1.00 -0.76 -25.94
C GLN A 32 -0.89 -0.05 -24.58
N PRO A 33 0.13 -0.36 -23.76
CA PRO A 33 0.32 0.30 -22.48
C PRO A 33 0.50 1.81 -22.59
N ALA A 34 -0.08 2.56 -21.66
CA ALA A 34 0.11 4.00 -21.54
C ALA A 34 1.47 4.34 -20.91
N THR A 35 2.27 5.15 -21.61
CA THR A 35 3.52 5.70 -21.08
C THR A 35 3.32 7.17 -20.72
N LEU A 36 4.33 7.82 -20.13
CA LEU A 36 4.31 9.28 -19.94
C LEU A 36 3.93 10.07 -21.21
N PHE A 37 4.29 9.58 -22.40
CA PHE A 37 4.05 10.29 -23.67
C PHE A 37 2.75 9.87 -24.37
N THR A 38 2.13 8.78 -23.93
CA THR A 38 0.92 8.20 -24.56
C THR A 38 -0.24 8.08 -23.58
N ALA A 39 -0.09 8.58 -22.35
CA ALA A 39 -1.12 8.60 -21.34
C ALA A 39 -2.32 9.42 -21.81
N PRO A 40 -3.55 8.90 -21.68
CA PRO A 40 -4.76 9.68 -21.89
C PRO A 40 -4.78 10.91 -20.98
N GLU A 41 -5.28 12.04 -21.49
CA GLU A 41 -5.37 13.30 -20.74
C GLU A 41 -6.09 13.13 -19.39
N THR A 42 -7.20 12.37 -19.37
CA THR A 42 -7.93 12.07 -18.13
C THR A 42 -7.07 11.38 -17.06
N CYS A 43 -6.10 10.56 -17.45
CA CYS A 43 -5.17 9.92 -16.51
C CYS A 43 -4.11 10.90 -15.99
N LEU A 44 -3.68 11.85 -16.83
CA LEU A 44 -2.80 12.95 -16.42
C LEU A 44 -3.53 13.87 -15.42
N ASP A 45 -4.79 14.21 -15.69
CA ASP A 45 -5.64 15.04 -14.82
C ASP A 45 -5.93 14.34 -13.49
N ALA A 46 -6.27 13.05 -13.52
CA ALA A 46 -6.45 12.25 -12.32
C ALA A 46 -5.20 12.27 -11.43
N ASN A 47 -4.01 12.17 -12.04
CA ASN A 47 -2.75 12.27 -11.32
C ASN A 47 -2.47 13.67 -10.78
N LEU A 48 -2.72 14.70 -11.59
CA LEU A 48 -2.51 16.07 -11.18
C LEU A 48 -3.42 16.43 -10.00
N GLU A 49 -4.71 16.08 -10.07
CA GLU A 49 -5.64 16.29 -8.97
C GLU A 49 -5.23 15.50 -7.73
N TYR A 50 -4.87 14.21 -7.89
CA TYR A 50 -4.44 13.40 -6.77
C TYR A 50 -3.22 13.99 -6.04
N THR A 51 -2.19 14.30 -6.82
CA THR A 51 -0.92 14.83 -6.29
C THR A 51 -1.10 16.22 -5.68
N THR A 52 -1.89 17.08 -6.31
CA THR A 52 -2.14 18.46 -5.85
C THR A 52 -3.04 18.50 -4.62
N ASN A 53 -4.11 17.71 -4.60
CA ASN A 53 -5.12 17.78 -3.56
C ASN A 53 -4.80 16.89 -2.37
N PHE A 54 -4.07 15.78 -2.53
CA PHE A 54 -3.85 14.83 -1.43
C PHE A 54 -2.38 14.76 -1.01
N LEU A 55 -1.43 14.70 -1.95
CA LEU A 55 -0.01 14.57 -1.57
C LEU A 55 0.65 15.89 -1.21
N ALA A 56 0.48 16.93 -2.04
CA ALA A 56 1.15 18.21 -1.87
C ALA A 56 0.84 18.88 -0.52
N PRO A 57 -0.42 18.91 -0.01
CA PRO A 57 -0.72 19.57 1.25
C PRO A 57 -0.05 18.89 2.44
N VAL A 58 0.07 17.56 2.43
CA VAL A 58 0.78 16.82 3.47
C VAL A 58 2.28 17.06 3.37
N LYS A 59 2.87 16.97 2.17
CA LYS A 59 4.30 17.24 1.95
C LYS A 59 4.69 18.67 2.35
N ALA A 60 3.83 19.65 2.11
CA ALA A 60 4.05 21.05 2.49
C ALA A 60 4.19 21.25 4.00
N THR A 61 3.69 20.32 4.82
CA THR A 61 3.91 20.35 6.28
C THR A 61 5.30 19.86 6.71
N GLY A 62 6.13 19.35 5.78
CA GLY A 62 7.41 18.72 6.08
C GLY A 62 7.32 17.29 6.61
N ARG A 63 6.11 16.77 6.79
CA ARG A 63 5.85 15.41 7.26
C ARG A 63 6.19 14.36 6.20
N ASN A 64 6.65 13.21 6.67
CA ASN A 64 6.87 12.05 5.82
C ASN A 64 5.53 11.40 5.46
N ILE A 65 5.23 11.27 4.16
CA ILE A 65 4.00 10.63 3.68
C ILE A 65 3.96 9.12 3.96
N TYR A 66 5.10 8.53 4.31
CA TYR A 66 5.22 7.12 4.67
C TYR A 66 5.10 6.89 6.19
N ASP A 67 5.26 7.93 7.00
CA ASP A 67 5.02 7.89 8.45
C ASP A 67 4.77 9.31 8.96
N LEU A 68 3.51 9.63 9.27
CA LEU A 68 3.12 10.98 9.67
C LEU A 68 3.75 11.47 10.99
N ARG A 69 4.40 10.58 11.76
CA ARG A 69 5.14 10.97 12.96
C ARG A 69 6.48 11.61 12.63
N LEU A 70 7.05 11.29 11.46
CA LEU A 70 8.37 11.71 11.03
C LEU A 70 8.33 12.98 10.17
N ASN A 71 9.47 13.67 10.10
CA ASN A 71 9.74 14.73 9.13
C ASN A 71 10.71 14.20 8.07
N GLY A 72 10.58 14.68 6.83
CA GLY A 72 11.47 14.28 5.74
C GLY A 72 11.17 12.87 5.19
N THR A 73 12.22 12.09 4.91
CA THR A 73 12.11 10.73 4.32
C THR A 73 12.91 9.71 5.14
N TYR A 74 12.67 8.42 4.94
CA TYR A 74 13.51 7.38 5.54
C TYR A 74 14.96 7.48 5.06
N ASN A 75 15.91 7.32 5.97
CA ASN A 75 17.33 7.36 5.65
C ASN A 75 17.84 5.97 5.23
N PHE A 76 18.15 5.86 3.96
CA PHE A 76 18.57 4.63 3.31
C PHE A 76 20.05 4.60 2.92
N SER A 77 20.80 5.64 3.27
CA SER A 77 22.21 5.79 2.88
C SER A 77 23.08 4.62 3.32
N ARG A 78 22.81 4.02 4.48
CA ARG A 78 23.59 2.87 4.99
C ARG A 78 23.52 1.67 4.05
N TYR A 79 22.33 1.24 3.63
CA TYR A 79 22.22 0.09 2.72
C TYR A 79 22.70 0.44 1.31
N ILE A 80 22.47 1.68 0.84
CA ILE A 80 22.92 2.12 -0.48
C ILE A 80 24.45 2.06 -0.55
N ASN A 81 25.12 2.56 0.49
CA ASN A 81 26.57 2.56 0.57
C ASN A 81 27.13 1.14 0.70
N PHE A 82 26.47 0.27 1.48
CA PHE A 82 26.86 -1.13 1.60
C PHE A 82 26.79 -1.87 0.26
N LEU A 83 25.67 -1.78 -0.46
CA LEU A 83 25.47 -2.48 -1.74
C LEU A 83 26.35 -1.91 -2.87
N ASN A 84 26.85 -0.68 -2.74
CA ASN A 84 27.76 -0.06 -3.69
C ASN A 84 29.24 -0.09 -3.24
N ASN A 85 29.56 -0.75 -2.13
CA ASN A 85 30.94 -0.99 -1.74
C ASN A 85 31.60 -1.94 -2.75
N ALA A 86 32.79 -1.61 -3.26
CA ALA A 86 33.45 -2.38 -4.32
C ALA A 86 33.69 -3.86 -3.95
N THR A 87 34.07 -4.13 -2.68
CA THR A 87 34.24 -5.50 -2.20
C THR A 87 32.91 -6.23 -2.17
N ILE A 88 31.86 -5.61 -1.64
CA ILE A 88 30.51 -6.21 -1.61
C ILE A 88 29.99 -6.48 -3.02
N MET A 89 30.13 -5.51 -3.94
CA MET A 89 29.75 -5.69 -5.34
C MET A 89 30.50 -6.84 -5.99
N LYS A 90 31.83 -6.93 -5.79
CA LYS A 90 32.65 -8.03 -6.31
C LYS A 90 32.20 -9.38 -5.74
N THR A 91 31.96 -9.45 -4.44
CA THR A 91 31.50 -10.67 -3.75
C THR A 91 30.14 -11.13 -4.27
N LEU A 92 29.21 -10.21 -4.53
CA LEU A 92 27.89 -10.52 -5.07
C LEU A 92 27.88 -10.73 -6.60
N GLY A 93 29.00 -10.53 -7.30
CA GLY A 93 29.07 -10.56 -8.77
C GLY A 93 28.31 -9.40 -9.45
N ALA A 94 28.07 -8.30 -8.74
CA ALA A 94 27.30 -7.17 -9.25
C ALA A 94 28.15 -6.31 -10.21
N GLY A 95 27.76 -6.27 -11.49
CA GLY A 95 28.45 -5.49 -12.52
C GLY A 95 28.00 -4.02 -12.64
N LYS A 96 26.99 -3.58 -11.87
CA LYS A 96 26.43 -2.22 -11.95
C LYS A 96 26.17 -1.65 -10.56
N LYS A 97 26.34 -0.34 -10.41
CA LYS A 97 25.97 0.38 -9.19
C LYS A 97 24.48 0.21 -8.93
N TRP A 98 24.17 -0.16 -7.70
CA TRP A 98 22.82 -0.40 -7.25
C TRP A 98 22.14 0.92 -6.87
N LYS A 99 20.85 1.04 -7.20
CA LYS A 99 19.96 2.14 -6.80
C LYS A 99 18.65 1.55 -6.29
N PRO A 100 18.01 2.15 -5.27
CA PRO A 100 16.77 1.63 -4.71
C PRO A 100 15.58 1.73 -5.67
N ILE A 101 15.58 2.72 -6.57
CA ILE A 101 14.49 2.98 -7.51
C ILE A 101 15.07 3.23 -8.90
N ASN A 102 14.47 2.61 -9.91
CA ASN A 102 14.70 2.94 -11.32
C ASN A 102 13.55 3.81 -11.83
N TYR A 103 13.75 5.13 -11.85
CA TYR A 103 12.73 6.08 -12.28
C TYR A 103 12.27 5.90 -13.72
N ARG A 104 13.08 5.29 -14.59
CA ARG A 104 12.63 5.01 -15.96
C ARG A 104 11.50 4.00 -15.97
N VAL A 105 11.67 2.88 -15.25
CA VAL A 105 10.63 1.86 -15.10
C VAL A 105 9.40 2.46 -14.43
N THR A 106 9.58 3.28 -13.40
CA THR A 106 8.46 4.00 -12.77
C THR A 106 7.68 4.82 -13.79
N LEU A 107 8.34 5.71 -14.54
CA LEU A 107 7.67 6.57 -15.52
C LEU A 107 7.02 5.80 -16.68
N ASP A 108 7.61 4.69 -17.10
CA ASP A 108 7.08 3.86 -18.18
C ASP A 108 5.79 3.13 -17.77
N LEU A 109 5.62 2.81 -16.48
CA LEU A 109 4.45 2.09 -15.95
C LEU A 109 3.42 3.00 -15.27
N TYR A 110 3.83 4.18 -14.78
CA TYR A 110 3.03 4.96 -13.84
C TYR A 110 1.62 5.28 -14.36
N PHE A 111 1.51 5.73 -15.60
CA PHE A 111 0.22 6.15 -16.17
C PHE A 111 -0.60 5.00 -16.74
N ASP A 112 0.00 3.83 -16.96
CA ASP A 112 -0.75 2.63 -17.33
C ASP A 112 -1.27 1.87 -16.11
N ASP A 113 -0.44 1.75 -15.07
CA ASP A 113 -0.66 0.77 -14.00
C ASP A 113 -1.40 1.35 -12.79
N THR A 114 -1.11 2.62 -12.43
CA THR A 114 -1.56 3.23 -11.17
C THR A 114 -3.09 3.23 -10.99
N TYR A 115 -3.83 3.38 -12.09
CA TYR A 115 -5.30 3.49 -12.07
C TYR A 115 -6.01 2.22 -12.52
N ARG A 116 -5.29 1.12 -12.80
CA ARG A 116 -5.90 -0.17 -13.05
C ARG A 116 -6.47 -0.74 -11.75
N ILE A 117 -7.62 -1.41 -11.86
CA ILE A 117 -8.28 -2.06 -10.72
C ILE A 117 -7.83 -3.52 -10.67
N TYR A 118 -7.07 -3.86 -9.62
CA TYR A 118 -6.56 -5.21 -9.41
C TYR A 118 -7.31 -6.02 -8.34
N ASN A 119 -8.34 -5.44 -7.71
CA ASN A 119 -9.16 -6.13 -6.71
C ASN A 119 -9.71 -7.49 -7.20
N PRO A 120 -10.20 -7.63 -8.46
CA PRO A 120 -10.67 -8.92 -8.97
C PRO A 120 -9.61 -10.02 -8.99
N GLU A 121 -8.32 -9.69 -9.07
CA GLU A 121 -7.26 -10.69 -8.97
C GLU A 121 -7.14 -11.26 -7.56
N VAL A 122 -7.35 -10.43 -6.54
CA VAL A 122 -7.40 -10.88 -5.14
C VAL A 122 -8.62 -11.76 -4.90
N GLU A 123 -9.77 -11.40 -5.48
CA GLU A 123 -10.99 -12.21 -5.45
C GLU A 123 -10.75 -13.60 -6.06
N ARG A 124 -10.11 -13.65 -7.25
CA ARG A 124 -9.74 -14.91 -7.91
C ARG A 124 -8.82 -15.78 -7.07
N VAL A 125 -7.83 -15.17 -6.41
CA VAL A 125 -6.90 -15.89 -5.50
C VAL A 125 -7.65 -16.46 -4.30
N LEU A 126 -8.58 -15.70 -3.71
CA LEU A 126 -9.42 -16.16 -2.59
C LEU A 126 -10.35 -17.31 -2.99
N GLU A 127 -10.97 -17.26 -4.18
CA GLU A 127 -11.81 -18.34 -4.69
C GLU A 127 -11.01 -19.61 -5.01
N ALA A 128 -9.75 -19.48 -5.38
CA ALA A 128 -8.84 -20.61 -5.54
C ALA A 128 -8.44 -21.27 -4.20
N GLY A 129 -8.95 -20.79 -3.06
CA GLY A 129 -8.67 -21.36 -1.74
C GLY A 129 -7.33 -20.91 -1.14
N VAL A 130 -6.66 -19.93 -1.75
CA VAL A 130 -5.37 -19.43 -1.28
C VAL A 130 -5.57 -18.48 -0.10
N LYS A 131 -4.77 -18.65 0.96
CA LYS A 131 -4.76 -17.75 2.11
C LYS A 131 -4.12 -16.41 1.72
N VAL A 132 -4.80 -15.30 2.03
CA VAL A 132 -4.37 -13.94 1.74
C VAL A 132 -4.27 -13.15 3.03
N LEU A 133 -3.11 -12.53 3.25
CA LEU A 133 -2.88 -11.55 4.30
C LEU A 133 -2.69 -10.17 3.67
N ILE A 134 -3.54 -9.23 4.06
CA ILE A 134 -3.35 -7.80 3.81
C ILE A 134 -2.97 -7.16 5.15
N TYR A 135 -1.85 -6.43 5.20
CA TYR A 135 -1.44 -5.75 6.43
C TYR A 135 -0.95 -4.33 6.14
N ALA A 136 -1.25 -3.40 7.03
CA ALA A 136 -0.92 -1.99 6.88
C ALA A 136 -0.53 -1.36 8.21
N GLY A 137 0.50 -0.51 8.19
CA GLY A 137 0.91 0.27 9.36
C GLY A 137 -0.05 1.42 9.62
N ASP A 138 -0.38 1.66 10.88
CA ASP A 138 -1.38 2.66 11.26
C ASP A 138 -0.90 4.12 11.24
N LYS A 139 0.36 4.36 10.87
CA LYS A 139 0.99 5.68 10.73
C LYS A 139 1.29 6.06 9.28
N ASP A 140 1.08 5.14 8.33
CA ASP A 140 1.22 5.41 6.90
C ASP A 140 0.08 6.33 6.42
N TYR A 141 0.43 7.35 5.63
CA TYR A 141 -0.55 8.21 4.96
C TYR A 141 -0.85 7.72 3.54
N LEU A 142 0.19 7.34 2.80
CA LEU A 142 0.10 7.04 1.38
C LEU A 142 -0.74 5.79 1.11
N CYS A 143 -0.43 4.67 1.79
CA CYS A 143 -1.15 3.41 1.70
C CYS A 143 -1.81 3.09 3.05
N ASN A 144 -2.51 4.07 3.61
CA ASN A 144 -3.03 4.01 4.97
C ASN A 144 -3.95 2.81 5.24
N TRP A 145 -4.00 2.42 6.52
CA TRP A 145 -4.78 1.27 6.96
C TRP A 145 -6.30 1.43 6.76
N LEU A 146 -6.83 2.65 6.77
CA LEU A 146 -8.27 2.90 6.56
C LEU A 146 -8.71 2.50 5.15
N VAL A 147 -7.92 2.88 4.14
CA VAL A 147 -8.17 2.47 2.75
C VAL A 147 -8.02 0.97 2.60
N ASN A 148 -7.01 0.37 3.23
CA ASN A 148 -6.82 -1.08 3.21
C ASN A 148 -7.98 -1.85 3.86
N ASP A 149 -8.49 -1.38 5.00
CA ASP A 149 -9.71 -1.91 5.61
C ASP A 149 -10.93 -1.75 4.70
N ALA A 150 -11.06 -0.59 4.05
CA ALA A 150 -12.21 -0.29 3.20
C ALA A 150 -12.26 -1.15 1.93
N TRP A 151 -11.16 -1.33 1.21
CA TRP A 151 -11.18 -2.11 -0.04
C TRP A 151 -11.29 -3.60 0.21
N THR A 152 -10.69 -4.13 1.29
CA THR A 152 -10.83 -5.55 1.66
C THR A 152 -12.27 -5.92 2.00
N LYS A 153 -13.06 -5.01 2.57
CA LYS A 153 -14.51 -5.18 2.77
C LYS A 153 -15.34 -5.12 1.48
N ARG A 154 -14.80 -4.61 0.37
CA ARG A 154 -15.52 -4.49 -0.90
C ARG A 154 -15.26 -5.66 -1.85
N LEU A 155 -14.32 -6.55 -1.52
CA LEU A 155 -14.01 -7.72 -2.32
C LEU A 155 -15.24 -8.63 -2.46
N GLN A 156 -15.52 -9.06 -3.69
CA GLN A 156 -16.57 -9.99 -4.03
C GLN A 156 -16.00 -11.41 -4.09
N TRP A 157 -16.21 -12.19 -3.03
CA TRP A 157 -15.76 -13.58 -2.94
C TRP A 157 -16.65 -14.38 -1.98
N SER A 158 -16.52 -15.70 -2.00
CA SER A 158 -17.40 -16.64 -1.29
C SER A 158 -17.35 -16.52 0.24
N GLY A 159 -16.36 -15.82 0.81
CA GLY A 159 -16.28 -15.49 2.24
C GLY A 159 -16.56 -14.02 2.56
N ALA A 160 -16.92 -13.17 1.59
CA ALA A 160 -17.08 -11.73 1.77
C ALA A 160 -18.07 -11.38 2.88
N GLN A 161 -19.24 -12.03 2.90
CA GLN A 161 -20.26 -11.78 3.92
C GLN A 161 -19.75 -12.11 5.33
N GLN A 162 -19.01 -13.21 5.51
CA GLN A 162 -18.43 -13.55 6.81
C GLN A 162 -17.35 -12.54 7.21
N PHE A 163 -16.56 -12.06 6.26
CA PHE A 163 -15.52 -11.07 6.51
C PHE A 163 -16.11 -9.73 6.93
N ILE A 164 -17.04 -9.16 6.16
CA ILE A 164 -17.61 -7.82 6.39
C ILE A 164 -18.27 -7.68 7.77
N HIS A 165 -18.91 -8.74 8.27
CA HIS A 165 -19.60 -8.73 9.56
C HIS A 165 -18.68 -8.91 10.78
N ARG A 166 -17.38 -9.19 10.58
CA ARG A 166 -16.42 -9.32 11.67
C ARG A 166 -15.85 -7.94 12.05
N PRO A 167 -15.79 -7.58 13.34
CA PRO A 167 -15.11 -6.37 13.77
C PRO A 167 -13.59 -6.50 13.59
N LEU A 168 -12.90 -5.36 13.69
CA LEU A 168 -11.47 -5.35 13.99
C LEU A 168 -11.31 -5.64 15.48
N GLU A 169 -10.58 -6.69 15.82
CA GLU A 169 -10.36 -7.11 17.21
C GLU A 169 -8.89 -6.97 17.59
N PRO A 170 -8.56 -6.68 18.87
CA PRO A 170 -7.17 -6.66 19.33
C PRO A 170 -6.45 -7.96 18.96
N TYR A 171 -5.31 -7.82 18.30
CA TYR A 171 -4.52 -8.94 17.82
C TYR A 171 -3.19 -9.00 18.56
N GLN A 172 -2.98 -10.11 19.29
CA GLN A 172 -1.74 -10.36 20.03
C GLN A 172 -0.72 -11.19 19.25
N ALA A 173 -1.12 -11.81 18.12
CA ALA A 173 -0.27 -12.64 17.28
C ALA A 173 0.49 -13.77 18.02
N GLY A 174 -0.03 -14.27 19.15
CA GLY A 174 0.68 -15.26 19.97
C GLY A 174 1.79 -14.67 20.85
N THR A 175 1.80 -13.35 21.03
CA THR A 175 2.61 -12.64 22.03
C THR A 175 1.75 -12.19 23.21
N GLU A 176 2.36 -11.70 24.29
CA GLU A 176 1.60 -11.08 25.39
C GLU A 176 1.06 -9.69 25.02
N GLU A 177 1.75 -8.99 24.12
CA GLU A 177 1.43 -7.63 23.72
C GLU A 177 0.47 -7.59 22.52
N VAL A 178 -0.39 -6.57 22.48
CA VAL A 178 -1.25 -6.33 21.31
C VAL A 178 -0.41 -5.70 20.20
N VAL A 179 -0.21 -6.43 19.10
CA VAL A 179 0.55 -5.96 17.93
C VAL A 179 -0.27 -5.05 17.01
N GLY A 180 -1.59 -5.08 17.14
CA GLY A 180 -2.50 -4.40 16.24
C GLY A 180 -3.96 -4.79 16.41
N GLU A 181 -4.72 -4.62 15.34
CA GLU A 181 -6.10 -5.13 15.21
C GLU A 181 -6.19 -6.04 13.99
N MET A 182 -6.98 -7.10 14.09
CA MET A 182 -7.18 -8.03 12.99
C MET A 182 -8.68 -8.25 12.72
N ARG A 183 -9.00 -8.34 11.44
CA ARG A 183 -10.25 -8.93 10.95
C ARG A 183 -9.88 -10.11 10.09
N ARG A 184 -10.54 -11.25 10.29
CA ARG A 184 -10.35 -12.44 9.45
C ARG A 184 -11.65 -13.19 9.26
N ALA A 185 -11.75 -13.89 8.13
CA ALA A 185 -12.77 -14.89 7.88
C ALA A 185 -12.24 -15.83 6.79
N ARG A 186 -12.43 -17.13 6.96
CA ARG A 186 -11.99 -18.16 6.00
C ARG A 186 -10.52 -17.95 5.59
N ASN A 187 -10.27 -17.55 4.34
CA ASN A 187 -8.94 -17.42 3.75
C ASN A 187 -8.40 -15.98 3.71
N LEU A 188 -9.14 -14.98 4.20
CA LEU A 188 -8.71 -13.58 4.18
C LEU A 188 -8.47 -13.06 5.61
N ALA A 189 -7.31 -12.45 5.84
CA ALA A 189 -6.99 -11.69 7.04
C ALA A 189 -6.54 -10.27 6.66
N PHE A 190 -7.11 -9.27 7.33
CA PHE A 190 -6.61 -7.89 7.34
C PHE A 190 -6.04 -7.56 8.71
N VAL A 191 -4.81 -7.06 8.76
CA VAL A 191 -4.13 -6.65 10.00
C VAL A 191 -3.73 -5.17 9.93
N ARG A 192 -4.27 -4.37 10.85
CA ARG A 192 -3.76 -3.04 11.15
C ARG A 192 -2.63 -3.19 12.17
N VAL A 193 -1.39 -2.86 11.80
CA VAL A 193 -0.23 -2.95 12.69
C VAL A 193 -0.01 -1.62 13.39
N TYR A 194 0.02 -1.63 14.72
CA TYR A 194 0.21 -0.41 15.51
C TYR A 194 1.63 0.12 15.42
N ASN A 195 1.75 1.44 15.45
CA ASN A 195 3.03 2.16 15.56
C ASN A 195 4.00 1.89 14.39
N ALA A 196 3.46 1.52 13.24
CA ALA A 196 4.18 1.28 11.99
C ALA A 196 3.73 2.25 10.89
N GLY A 197 4.66 2.73 10.08
CA GLY A 197 4.38 3.46 8.84
C GLY A 197 4.30 2.52 7.64
N HIS A 198 4.71 3.01 6.48
CA HIS A 198 4.65 2.32 5.20
C HIS A 198 5.48 1.04 5.17
N LEU A 199 6.66 1.07 5.81
CA LEU A 199 7.56 -0.07 5.91
C LEU A 199 7.36 -0.74 7.26
N VAL A 200 6.26 -1.49 7.41
CA VAL A 200 5.91 -2.15 8.67
C VAL A 200 7.08 -2.94 9.29
N PRO A 201 7.86 -3.75 8.55
CA PRO A 201 9.00 -4.47 9.14
C PRO A 201 10.17 -3.57 9.56
N HIS A 202 10.30 -2.38 8.95
CA HIS A 202 11.30 -1.41 9.37
C HIS A 202 10.91 -0.76 10.70
N ASP A 203 9.64 -0.37 10.83
CA ASP A 203 9.17 0.39 11.99
C ASP A 203 8.80 -0.50 13.19
N GLN A 204 8.36 -1.73 12.92
CA GLN A 204 7.92 -2.72 13.92
C GLN A 204 8.48 -4.13 13.58
N PRO A 205 9.80 -4.33 13.60
CA PRO A 205 10.42 -5.59 13.15
C PRO A 205 9.91 -6.81 13.92
N LYS A 206 9.85 -6.73 15.25
CA LYS A 206 9.37 -7.83 16.12
C LYS A 206 7.92 -8.19 15.80
N ASN A 207 7.02 -7.21 15.81
CA ASN A 207 5.61 -7.44 15.56
C ASN A 207 5.37 -7.95 14.13
N SER A 208 6.07 -7.39 13.15
CA SER A 208 5.96 -7.82 11.76
C SER A 208 6.38 -9.28 11.57
N LEU A 209 7.46 -9.71 12.24
CA LEU A 209 7.93 -11.10 12.17
C LEU A 209 6.84 -12.04 12.68
N VAL A 210 6.28 -11.75 13.85
CA VAL A 210 5.26 -12.62 14.44
C VAL A 210 3.99 -12.64 13.57
N VAL A 211 3.55 -11.51 13.01
CA VAL A 211 2.41 -11.48 12.07
C VAL A 211 2.67 -12.41 10.87
N ILE A 212 3.86 -12.37 10.30
CA ILE A 212 4.25 -13.22 9.16
C ILE A 212 4.37 -14.69 9.57
N GLU A 213 4.94 -15.01 10.72
CA GLU A 213 5.04 -16.38 11.23
C GLU A 213 3.65 -16.99 11.48
N GLN A 214 2.72 -16.22 12.06
CA GLN A 214 1.33 -16.66 12.26
C GLN A 214 0.62 -16.91 10.93
N PHE A 215 0.90 -16.13 9.90
CA PHE A 215 0.37 -16.34 8.55
C PHE A 215 0.95 -17.60 7.91
N LEU A 216 2.27 -17.74 7.89
CA LEU A 216 2.97 -18.85 7.24
C LEU A 216 2.70 -20.21 7.91
N SER A 217 2.58 -20.24 9.24
CA SER A 217 2.18 -21.44 9.98
C SER A 217 0.70 -21.80 9.81
N GLY A 218 -0.12 -20.87 9.29
CA GLY A 218 -1.56 -21.04 9.16
C GLY A 218 -2.34 -20.80 10.46
N ASN A 219 -1.66 -20.58 11.59
CA ASN A 219 -2.26 -20.31 12.90
C ASN A 219 -3.16 -19.08 12.91
N MET A 220 -2.84 -18.09 12.06
CA MET A 220 -3.66 -16.91 11.82
C MET A 220 -5.09 -17.23 11.39
N PHE A 221 -5.36 -18.44 10.89
CA PHE A 221 -6.70 -18.87 10.45
C PHE A 221 -7.27 -20.02 11.29
N ALA A 222 -6.60 -20.45 12.37
CA ALA A 222 -6.95 -21.65 13.14
C ALA A 222 -8.25 -21.55 13.97
N SER A 223 -9.08 -20.54 13.73
CA SER A 223 -10.38 -20.30 14.38
C SER A 223 -11.24 -19.31 13.58
N ALA A 224 -11.00 -19.23 12.26
CA ALA A 224 -11.63 -18.29 11.34
C ALA A 224 -12.89 -18.85 10.69
#